data_AF-A0A1A9ZZ53-F1
#
_entry.id   AF-A0A1A9ZZ53-F1
#
_cell.length_a   1.000
_cell.length_b   1.000
_cell.length_c   1.000
_cell.angle_alpha   90.00
_cell.angle_beta   90.00
_cell.angle_gamma   90.00
#
_symmetry.space_group_name_H-M   'P 1'
#
loop_
_entity.id
_entity.type
_entity.pdbx_description
1 polymer ?
#
loop_
_entity_poly.entity_id
_entity_poly.type
_entity_poly.pdbx_seq_one_letter_code
_entity_poly.pdbx_strand_id
1 'polypeptide(L)'
;MRNVLKLSELELRRTSEKGSWHDMYKNSAWIFVGGFPYTLSEGDLICIFSQYGEIVNINLVRDKDTGKSKGFCFICYDDQRSTILAVDNLNGIKILGNSLRVDHVADYKPPKEKNKNKGDLRNNSESYAPVSRP
;
A
#
# COMPACT_ATOMS: atom_id res chain seq x y z
N MET A 1 -5.68 -34.77 20.61
CA MET A 1 -4.88 -33.58 20.24
C MET A 1 -3.90 -33.80 19.07
N ARG A 2 -3.60 -35.04 18.62
CA ARG A 2 -2.68 -35.28 17.47
C ARG A 2 -3.28 -35.00 16.09
N ASN A 3 -4.61 -34.98 15.96
CA ASN A 3 -5.30 -34.84 14.67
C ASN A 3 -5.36 -33.39 14.18
N VAL A 4 -5.41 -32.42 15.10
CA VAL A 4 -5.48 -30.98 14.76
C VAL A 4 -4.14 -30.44 14.23
N LEU A 5 -3.02 -30.92 14.80
CA LEU A 5 -1.68 -30.55 14.33
C LEU A 5 -1.40 -31.09 12.93
N LYS A 6 -1.82 -32.34 12.68
CA LYS A 6 -1.64 -33.00 11.38
C LYS A 6 -2.50 -32.38 10.28
N LEU A 7 -3.67 -31.82 10.63
CA LEU A 7 -4.54 -31.10 9.72
C LEU A 7 -3.96 -29.72 9.35
N SER A 8 -3.44 -28.99 10.35
CA SER A 8 -2.76 -27.70 10.14
C SER A 8 -1.52 -27.85 9.25
N GLU A 9 -0.70 -28.88 9.50
CA GLU A 9 0.52 -29.15 8.71
C GLU A 9 0.20 -29.54 7.25
N LEU A 10 -0.92 -30.22 7.03
CA LEU A 10 -1.43 -30.55 5.69
C LEU A 10 -1.99 -29.33 4.95
N GLU A 11 -2.64 -28.39 5.64
CA GLU A 11 -3.09 -27.12 5.04
C GLU A 11 -1.93 -26.18 4.70
N LEU A 12 -0.90 -26.15 5.54
CA LEU A 12 0.38 -25.47 5.26
C LEU A 12 1.07 -26.06 4.02
N ARG A 13 1.11 -27.39 3.89
CA ARG A 13 1.66 -28.06 2.70
C ARG A 13 0.81 -27.83 1.45
N ARG A 14 -0.53 -27.91 1.55
CA ARG A 14 -1.44 -27.69 0.41
C ARG A 14 -1.41 -26.25 -0.10
N THR A 15 -1.20 -25.28 0.79
CA THR A 15 -0.97 -23.88 0.43
C THR A 15 0.38 -23.69 -0.27
N SER A 16 1.38 -24.54 0.02
CA SER A 16 2.72 -24.47 -0.57
C SER A 16 2.86 -25.16 -1.94
N GLU A 17 1.94 -26.06 -2.34
CA GLU A 17 2.07 -26.88 -3.56
C GLU A 17 1.30 -26.33 -4.78
N LYS A 18 0.33 -25.43 -4.57
CA LYS A 18 -0.23 -24.58 -5.62
C LYS A 18 0.38 -23.20 -5.44
N GLY A 19 1.39 -22.86 -6.25
CA GLY A 19 1.94 -21.51 -6.26
C GLY A 19 0.80 -20.50 -6.29
N SER A 20 0.83 -19.55 -5.36
CA SER A 20 -0.20 -18.54 -5.29
C SER A 20 -0.15 -17.71 -6.58
N TRP A 21 -1.29 -17.21 -7.06
CA TRP A 21 -1.28 -16.31 -8.22
C TRP A 21 -0.43 -15.05 -7.95
N HIS A 22 -0.21 -14.71 -6.67
CA HIS A 22 0.73 -13.69 -6.23
C HIS A 22 2.20 -14.00 -6.56
N ASP A 23 2.58 -15.28 -6.69
CA ASP A 23 3.97 -15.69 -6.99
C ASP A 23 4.44 -15.22 -8.36
N MET A 24 3.49 -14.96 -9.27
CA MET A 24 3.77 -14.34 -10.57
C MET A 24 4.34 -12.92 -10.42
N TYR A 25 4.10 -12.27 -9.28
CA TYR A 25 4.53 -10.92 -8.96
C TYR A 25 5.67 -10.88 -7.93
N LYS A 26 6.36 -12.01 -7.70
CA LYS A 26 7.43 -12.13 -6.70
C LYS A 26 8.58 -11.13 -6.81
N ASN A 27 8.79 -10.63 -8.01
CA ASN A 27 9.84 -9.66 -8.31
C ASN A 27 9.32 -8.21 -8.35
N SER A 28 8.08 -7.96 -7.92
CA SER A 28 7.48 -6.63 -7.91
C SER A 28 6.77 -6.33 -6.60
N ALA A 29 7.14 -5.21 -5.99
CA ALA A 29 6.49 -4.66 -4.81
C ALA A 29 5.44 -3.58 -5.16
N TRP A 30 4.99 -3.53 -6.42
CA TRP A 30 4.04 -2.53 -6.89
C TRP A 30 2.60 -3.05 -6.93
N ILE A 31 1.68 -2.21 -6.44
CA ILE A 31 0.24 -2.41 -6.58
C ILE A 31 -0.38 -1.23 -7.34
N PHE A 32 -1.41 -1.55 -8.12
CA PHE A 32 -2.35 -0.61 -8.67
C PHE A 32 -3.48 -0.42 -7.66
N VAL A 33 -3.86 0.82 -7.43
CA VAL A 33 -5.01 1.17 -6.60
C VAL A 33 -5.88 2.12 -7.39
N GLY A 34 -7.16 1.79 -7.58
CA GLY A 34 -8.08 2.62 -8.35
C GLY A 34 -9.50 2.56 -7.83
N GLY A 35 -10.34 3.47 -8.31
CA GLY A 35 -11.76 3.51 -7.95
C GLY A 35 -12.06 4.28 -6.66
N PHE A 36 -11.07 4.90 -6.00
CA PHE A 36 -11.33 5.83 -4.90
C PHE A 36 -11.86 7.17 -5.41
N PRO A 37 -12.65 7.91 -4.61
CA PRO A 37 -13.18 9.22 -5.02
C PRO A 37 -12.05 10.24 -5.21
N TYR A 38 -12.29 11.20 -6.11
CA TYR A 38 -11.32 12.25 -6.46
C TYR A 38 -10.96 13.19 -5.30
N THR A 39 -11.71 13.15 -4.21
CA THR A 39 -11.46 13.91 -2.99
C THR A 39 -10.34 13.31 -2.14
N LEU A 40 -10.00 12.02 -2.31
CA LEU A 40 -8.90 11.41 -1.58
C LEU A 40 -7.55 11.94 -2.06
N SER A 41 -6.73 12.35 -1.08
CA SER A 41 -5.36 12.77 -1.30
C SER A 41 -4.38 11.59 -1.21
N GLU A 42 -3.15 11.85 -1.60
CA GLU A 42 -2.04 10.91 -1.46
C GLU A 42 -1.78 10.54 0.01
N GLY A 43 -1.92 11.51 0.93
CA GLY A 43 -1.78 11.28 2.36
C GLY A 43 -2.85 10.32 2.91
N ASP A 44 -4.09 10.47 2.46
CA ASP A 44 -5.18 9.56 2.88
C ASP A 44 -4.92 8.13 2.42
N LEU A 45 -4.42 7.97 1.19
CA LEU A 45 -4.04 6.66 0.65
C LEU A 45 -2.87 6.07 1.45
N ILE A 46 -1.85 6.86 1.78
CA ILE A 46 -0.74 6.40 2.64
C ILE A 46 -1.29 5.90 3.98
N CYS A 47 -2.17 6.66 4.64
CA CYS A 47 -2.74 6.28 5.93
C CYS A 47 -3.53 4.96 5.88
N ILE A 48 -4.26 4.71 4.78
CA ILE A 48 -5.04 3.48 4.61
C ILE A 48 -4.11 2.29 4.31
N PHE A 49 -3.14 2.47 3.42
CA PHE A 49 -2.31 1.37 2.93
C PHE A 49 -1.14 1.04 3.88
N SER A 50 -0.71 1.99 4.72
CA SER A 50 0.37 1.77 5.70
C SER A 50 0.07 0.70 6.75
N GLN A 51 -1.19 0.28 6.90
CA GLN A 51 -1.57 -0.81 7.82
C GLN A 51 -1.06 -2.19 7.34
N TYR A 52 -0.75 -2.35 6.05
CA TYR A 52 -0.31 -3.62 5.46
C TYR A 52 1.20 -3.69 5.24
N GLY A 53 1.91 -2.56 5.35
CA GLY A 53 3.35 -2.51 5.18
C GLY A 53 3.90 -1.09 5.05
N GLU A 54 5.23 -1.00 5.03
CA GLU A 54 5.94 0.25 4.79
C GLU A 54 5.87 0.63 3.31
N ILE A 55 5.41 1.85 3.04
CA ILE A 55 5.28 2.40 1.68
C ILE A 55 6.57 3.14 1.34
N VAL A 56 7.28 2.67 0.33
CA VAL A 56 8.53 3.26 -0.17
C VAL A 56 8.24 4.39 -1.16
N ASN A 57 7.22 4.21 -1.99
CA ASN A 57 6.87 5.17 -3.03
C ASN A 57 5.37 5.14 -3.31
N ILE A 58 4.81 6.30 -3.64
CA ILE A 58 3.45 6.44 -4.11
C ILE A 58 3.42 7.40 -5.30
N ASN A 59 2.70 7.01 -6.34
CA ASN A 59 2.47 7.85 -7.50
C ASN A 59 0.97 8.01 -7.74
N LEU A 60 0.43 9.13 -7.27
CA LEU A 60 -0.96 9.52 -7.55
C LEU A 60 -1.05 10.16 -8.93
N VAL A 61 -1.74 9.49 -9.86
CA VAL A 61 -1.86 9.99 -11.23
C VAL A 61 -2.89 11.10 -11.28
N ARG A 62 -2.44 12.28 -11.72
CA ARG A 62 -3.26 13.47 -11.90
C ARG A 62 -3.33 13.87 -13.36
N ASP A 63 -4.42 14.52 -13.71
CA ASP A 63 -4.62 15.14 -15.01
C ASP A 63 -3.65 16.32 -15.19
N LYS A 64 -3.07 16.47 -16.39
CA LYS A 64 -2.02 17.47 -16.64
C LYS A 64 -2.58 18.88 -16.77
N ASP A 65 -3.81 19.01 -17.25
CA ASP A 65 -4.44 20.30 -17.54
C ASP A 65 -5.18 20.82 -16.31
N THR A 66 -5.93 19.94 -15.64
CA THR A 66 -6.76 20.34 -14.48
C THR A 66 -6.08 20.10 -13.13
N GLY A 67 -5.00 19.32 -13.08
CA GLY A 67 -4.32 18.94 -11.84
C GLY A 67 -5.13 18.01 -10.93
N LYS A 68 -6.34 17.61 -11.35
CA LYS A 68 -7.24 16.74 -10.56
C LYS A 68 -6.76 15.29 -10.61
N SER A 69 -6.95 14.57 -9.51
CA SER A 69 -6.66 13.15 -9.43
C SER A 69 -7.49 12.39 -10.46
N LYS A 70 -6.92 11.37 -11.11
CA LYS A 70 -7.66 10.48 -12.03
C LYS A 70 -8.37 9.33 -11.31
N GLY A 71 -8.33 9.31 -9.98
CA GLY A 71 -8.97 8.26 -9.16
C GLY A 71 -8.20 6.94 -9.16
N PHE A 72 -6.91 6.99 -9.51
CA PHE A 72 -6.00 5.85 -9.39
C PHE A 72 -4.57 6.28 -9.04
N CYS A 73 -3.85 5.41 -8.36
CA CYS A 73 -2.46 5.57 -8.00
C CYS A 73 -1.72 4.24 -8.08
N PHE A 74 -0.40 4.32 -7.99
CA PHE A 74 0.49 3.17 -7.83
C PHE A 74 1.24 3.30 -6.52
N ILE A 75 1.31 2.22 -5.76
CA ILE A 75 1.99 2.18 -4.46
C ILE A 75 3.08 1.11 -4.55
N CYS A 76 4.27 1.47 -4.11
CA CYS A 76 5.39 0.56 -3.90
C CYS A 76 5.54 0.32 -2.41
N TYR A 77 5.48 -0.94 -2.01
CA TYR A 77 5.88 -1.37 -0.67
C TYR A 77 7.37 -1.68 -0.61
N ASP A 78 7.89 -1.77 0.61
CA ASP A 78 9.23 -2.30 0.86
C ASP A 78 9.28 -3.83 0.67
N ASP A 79 8.24 -4.53 1.14
CA ASP A 79 8.13 -5.99 1.03
C ASP A 79 7.00 -6.41 0.08
N GLN A 80 7.26 -7.48 -0.68
CA GLN A 80 6.27 -8.08 -1.56
C GLN A 80 5.11 -8.68 -0.75
N ARG A 81 5.33 -9.20 0.46
CA ARG A 81 4.25 -9.76 1.28
C ARG A 81 3.20 -8.71 1.63
N SER A 82 3.60 -7.45 1.78
CA SER A 82 2.67 -6.33 1.99
C SER A 82 1.78 -6.08 0.78
N THR A 83 2.28 -6.30 -0.45
CA THR A 83 1.44 -6.23 -1.65
C THR A 83 0.34 -7.30 -1.64
N ILE A 84 0.67 -8.52 -1.20
CA ILE A 84 -0.25 -9.65 -1.12
C ILE A 84 -1.37 -9.32 -0.13
N LEU A 85 -1.00 -8.89 1.07
CA LEU A 85 -1.95 -8.51 2.11
C LEU A 85 -2.85 -7.35 1.67
N ALA A 86 -2.29 -6.33 1.01
CA ALA A 86 -3.06 -5.20 0.53
C ALA A 86 -4.07 -5.60 -0.55
N VAL A 87 -3.64 -6.43 -1.51
CA VAL A 87 -4.51 -6.91 -2.60
C VAL A 87 -5.64 -7.78 -2.04
N ASP A 88 -5.33 -8.73 -1.16
CA ASP A 88 -6.34 -9.66 -0.63
C ASP A 88 -7.39 -8.96 0.26
N ASN A 89 -6.95 -7.97 1.04
CA ASN A 89 -7.84 -7.33 2.01
C ASN A 89 -8.55 -6.09 1.47
N LEU A 90 -7.92 -5.28 0.61
CA LEU A 90 -8.48 -3.99 0.18
C LEU A 90 -9.20 -4.05 -1.17
N ASN A 91 -8.97 -5.08 -1.98
CA ASN A 91 -9.64 -5.20 -3.26
C ASN A 91 -11.15 -5.42 -3.07
N GLY A 92 -11.97 -4.57 -3.68
CA GLY A 92 -13.43 -4.62 -3.59
C GLY A 92 -14.04 -3.88 -2.39
N ILE A 93 -13.24 -3.34 -1.46
CA ILE A 93 -13.76 -2.55 -0.33
C ILE A 93 -14.38 -1.25 -0.82
N LYS A 94 -15.48 -0.82 -0.20
CA LYS A 94 -16.12 0.47 -0.48
C LYS A 94 -15.55 1.58 0.41
N ILE A 95 -14.98 2.61 -0.21
CA ILE A 95 -14.51 3.83 0.45
C ILE A 95 -15.39 4.99 -0.04
N LEU A 96 -16.10 5.65 0.89
CA LEU A 96 -16.99 6.78 0.59
C LEU A 96 -18.01 6.49 -0.53
N GLY A 97 -18.49 5.25 -0.61
CA GLY A 97 -19.46 4.80 -1.62
C GLY A 97 -18.85 4.23 -2.90
N ASN A 98 -17.54 4.35 -3.11
CA ASN A 98 -16.87 3.80 -4.29
C ASN A 98 -16.13 2.50 -3.97
N SER A 99 -16.24 1.50 -4.85
CA SER A 99 -15.47 0.27 -4.74
C SER A 99 -14.03 0.47 -5.18
N LEU A 100 -13.10 0.16 -4.29
CA LEU A 100 -11.68 0.15 -4.55
C LEU A 100 -11.30 -1.08 -5.37
N ARG A 101 -10.40 -0.89 -6.33
CA ARG A 101 -9.75 -1.94 -7.10
C ARG A 101 -8.27 -1.95 -6.74
N VAL A 102 -7.79 -3.09 -6.23
CA VAL A 102 -6.39 -3.27 -5.86
C VAL A 102 -5.85 -4.51 -6.57
N ASP A 103 -4.78 -4.35 -7.36
CA ASP A 103 -4.19 -5.42 -8.17
C ASP A 103 -2.65 -5.34 -8.13
N HIS A 104 -1.96 -6.47 -8.30
CA HIS A 104 -0.51 -6.47 -8.48
C HIS A 104 -0.10 -5.91 -9.85
N VAL A 105 1.08 -5.29 -9.89
CA VAL A 105 1.68 -4.78 -11.13
C VAL A 105 3.08 -5.34 -11.26
N ALA A 106 3.37 -6.10 -12.33
CA ALA A 106 4.69 -6.74 -12.51
C ALA A 106 5.79 -5.74 -12.93
N ASP A 107 5.52 -4.90 -13.93
CA ASP A 107 6.53 -4.04 -14.56
C ASP A 107 6.19 -2.56 -14.42
N TYR A 108 5.90 -2.09 -13.20
CA TYR A 108 5.65 -0.67 -13.00
C TYR A 108 6.94 0.14 -13.10
N LYS A 109 6.94 1.15 -13.97
CA LYS A 109 8.01 2.14 -14.06
C LYS A 109 7.47 3.47 -13.59
N PRO A 110 7.86 3.97 -12.40
CA PRO A 110 7.44 5.28 -11.96
C PRO A 110 7.89 6.32 -13.00
N PRO A 111 7.02 7.26 -13.40
CA PRO A 111 7.43 8.39 -14.23
C PRO A 111 8.60 9.09 -13.55
N LYS A 112 9.65 9.42 -14.31
CA LYS A 112 10.78 10.22 -13.79
C LYS A 112 10.22 11.52 -13.20
N GLU A 113 10.31 11.67 -11.88
CA GLU A 113 9.84 12.88 -11.20
C GLU A 113 10.53 14.11 -11.78
N LYS A 114 9.74 15.08 -12.24
CA LYS A 114 10.20 16.48 -12.26
C LYS A 114 10.03 16.98 -10.84
N ASN A 115 11.14 17.11 -10.10
CA ASN A 115 11.27 17.69 -8.76
C ASN A 115 10.07 18.57 -8.36
N LYS A 116 9.10 18.00 -7.63
CA LYS A 116 8.15 18.79 -6.84
C LYS A 116 8.67 18.78 -5.41
N ASN A 117 9.41 19.83 -5.08
CA ASN A 117 9.83 20.29 -3.76
C ASN A 117 9.38 19.39 -2.60
N LYS A 118 10.27 18.53 -2.12
CA LYS A 118 10.28 18.09 -0.71
C LYS A 118 10.43 19.36 0.13
N GLY A 119 9.31 19.93 0.56
CA GLY A 119 9.30 20.94 1.62
C GLY A 119 9.87 20.32 2.87
N ASP A 120 10.92 20.96 3.38
CA ASP A 120 11.68 20.59 4.57
C ASP A 120 10.81 20.19 5.77
N LEU A 121 10.78 18.91 6.11
CA LEU A 121 10.61 18.48 7.51
C LEU A 121 11.97 18.57 8.18
N ARG A 122 12.47 19.80 8.33
CA ARG A 122 13.59 20.11 9.22
C ARG A 122 13.07 20.17 10.64
N ASN A 123 13.40 19.12 11.40
CA ASN A 123 13.75 19.13 12.82
C ASN A 123 13.07 20.20 13.66
N ASN A 124 12.00 19.82 14.36
CA ASN A 124 11.66 20.49 15.61
C ASN A 124 11.70 19.49 16.77
N SER A 125 12.93 19.07 17.11
CA SER A 125 13.25 18.44 18.38
C SER A 125 13.48 19.54 19.43
N GLU A 126 12.43 20.29 19.75
CA GLU A 126 12.47 21.24 20.86
C GLU A 126 11.95 20.53 22.12
N SER A 127 12.90 19.89 22.81
CA SER A 127 12.98 19.75 24.26
C SER A 127 11.66 19.62 25.04
N TYR A 128 11.24 18.38 25.32
CA TYR A 128 10.45 18.09 26.51
C TYR A 128 11.35 18.29 27.74
N ALA A 129 11.28 19.47 28.37
CA ALA A 129 11.74 19.64 29.73
C ALA A 129 10.61 19.21 30.70
N PRO A 130 10.88 18.38 31.72
CA PRO A 130 9.87 17.99 32.68
C PRO A 130 9.48 19.19 33.54
N VAL A 131 8.21 19.60 33.49
CA VAL A 131 7.66 20.64 34.36
C VAL A 131 7.51 20.05 35.76
N SER A 132 8.52 20.25 36.61
CA SER A 132 8.35 20.08 38.07
C SER A 132 7.89 21.40 38.65
N ARG A 133 6.67 21.48 39.16
CA ARG A 133 6.19 22.55 40.07
C ARG A 133 4.93 22.11 40.82
N PRO A 134 4.60 22.78 41.93
CA PRO A 134 5.40 23.08 43.12
C PRO A 134 5.06 22.14 44.30
#